data_AF-A0A2V9J3A7-F1
#
_entry.id   AF-A0A2V9J3A7-F1
#
_cell.length_a   1.000
_cell.length_b   1.000
_cell.length_c   1.000
_cell.angle_alpha   90.00
_cell.angle_beta   90.00
_cell.angle_gamma   90.00
#
_symmetry.space_group_name_H-M   'P 1'
#
loop_
_entity.id
_entity.type
_entity.pdbx_description
1 polymer ?
#
loop_
_entity_poly.entity_id
_entity_poly.type
_entity_poly.pdbx_seq_one_letter_code
_entity_poly.pdbx_strand_id
1 'polypeptide(L)'
;MVWNIIRRSCGKAAARRPAPPPQQAEPVRLGRRQISLRARRPKSRVGRSLPPRAAASTRRSQQRSGRRKENGDEDTAATEERRSQTAATVKGAPLPRTQVDVVGLGLNATDTVLVVREFPALGGKERVAAVSQQAGGQVATALVTCQRLGLRTRYIGKVGDDAAGRFQLASLRREGVDLRYTRVVRGAATQFGTIIVDQKTGERTVFWDRDARLAVRPSELARQAIGSARALHLDGCDVEASIKAAGWARRAGVPVVADLDTVYKKVEKLLPLIDYLIASANFLPAMTGDDDPFRVLDYMAREYKMRASGMTLGRDGALVLWQGRYLYSPGFVVETVDTTGAGDVFHGAFIYGLLSGWEMAATLDFSNAMAGLNCTALGARGGIAAEAQAEALMRRGSRHVNPNYKEQ
;
A
#
# COMPACT_ATOMS: atom_id res chain seq x y z
N MET A 1 -67.79 -0.38 0.03
CA MET A 1 -67.63 1.07 0.29
C MET A 1 -66.36 1.50 -0.43
N VAL A 2 -66.39 1.72 -1.75
CA VAL A 2 -66.83 2.95 -2.45
C VAL A 2 -65.99 4.13 -1.94
N TRP A 3 -65.01 4.62 -2.70
CA TRP A 3 -65.26 5.58 -3.77
C TRP A 3 -64.31 5.45 -4.97
N ASN A 4 -64.95 5.36 -6.15
CA ASN A 4 -64.45 5.66 -7.48
C ASN A 4 -64.74 7.14 -7.80
N ILE A 5 -64.42 7.59 -9.03
CA ILE A 5 -64.78 8.87 -9.72
C ILE A 5 -63.52 9.79 -9.79
N ILE A 6 -62.85 10.09 -10.92
CA ILE A 6 -63.31 10.43 -12.28
C ILE A 6 -62.28 9.96 -13.34
N ARG A 7 -62.80 9.42 -14.45
CA ARG A 7 -62.13 9.32 -15.76
C ARG A 7 -62.73 10.39 -16.68
N ARG A 8 -61.87 10.91 -17.58
CA ARG A 8 -62.13 11.64 -18.86
C ARG A 8 -62.09 13.17 -18.81
N SER A 9 -61.06 13.73 -19.46
CA SER A 9 -61.26 14.43 -20.74
C SER A 9 -59.99 14.42 -21.59
N CYS A 10 -60.21 14.19 -22.88
CA CYS A 10 -59.23 14.10 -23.96
C CYS A 10 -58.76 15.51 -24.35
N GLY A 11 -57.46 15.70 -24.60
CA GLY A 11 -56.91 16.98 -25.05
C GLY A 11 -55.50 16.84 -25.64
N LYS A 12 -55.48 16.66 -26.96
CA LYS A 12 -54.46 17.02 -27.96
C LYS A 12 -52.95 16.98 -27.61
N ALA A 13 -52.24 16.26 -28.47
CA ALA A 13 -50.81 16.14 -28.65
C ALA A 13 -49.96 17.42 -28.44
N ALA A 14 -48.86 17.25 -27.72
CA ALA A 14 -47.61 17.98 -27.97
C ALA A 14 -46.46 16.97 -27.90
N ALA A 15 -45.86 16.67 -29.06
CA ALA A 15 -44.66 15.86 -29.16
C ALA A 15 -43.52 16.57 -28.41
N ARG A 16 -43.06 15.98 -27.30
CA ARG A 16 -41.84 16.43 -26.62
C ARG A 16 -40.64 16.08 -27.50
N ARG A 17 -39.88 17.10 -27.90
CA ARG A 17 -38.57 16.93 -28.56
C ARG A 17 -37.66 16.04 -27.68
N PRO A 18 -36.90 15.10 -28.27
CA PRO A 18 -35.91 14.36 -27.51
C PRO A 18 -34.83 15.33 -27.00
N ALA A 19 -34.33 15.06 -25.78
CA ALA A 19 -33.23 15.80 -25.20
C ALA A 19 -31.97 15.67 -26.09
N PRO A 20 -31.15 16.72 -26.25
CA PRO A 20 -29.90 16.61 -26.99
C PRO A 20 -28.95 15.61 -26.29
N PRO A 21 -28.16 14.84 -27.06
CA PRO A 21 -27.20 13.92 -26.47
C PRO A 21 -26.15 14.70 -25.66
N PRO A 22 -25.54 14.08 -24.63
CA PRO A 22 -24.51 14.73 -23.84
C PRO A 22 -23.35 15.13 -24.74
N GLN A 23 -22.90 16.38 -24.59
CA GLN A 23 -21.72 16.90 -25.28
C GLN A 23 -20.52 16.01 -24.92
N GLN A 24 -19.95 15.37 -25.94
CA GLN A 24 -18.70 14.64 -25.83
C GLN A 24 -17.62 15.60 -25.35
N ALA A 25 -16.98 15.28 -24.22
CA ALA A 25 -15.77 15.96 -23.81
C ALA A 25 -14.71 15.72 -24.89
N GLU A 26 -14.17 16.80 -25.46
CA GLU A 26 -13.08 16.69 -26.44
C GLU A 26 -11.87 15.98 -25.81
N PRO A 27 -11.23 15.06 -26.55
CA PRO A 27 -10.01 14.43 -26.07
C PRO A 27 -8.89 15.48 -25.98
N VAL A 28 -8.27 15.58 -24.81
CA VAL A 28 -7.03 16.33 -24.60
C VAL A 28 -5.96 15.74 -25.54
N ARG A 29 -5.63 16.47 -26.61
CA ARG A 29 -4.51 16.13 -27.49
C ARG A 29 -3.20 16.30 -26.73
N LEU A 30 -2.70 15.21 -26.14
CA LEU A 30 -1.28 15.11 -25.80
C LEU A 30 -0.50 14.92 -27.10
N GLY A 31 0.31 15.93 -27.44
CA GLY A 31 1.11 15.95 -28.67
C GLY A 31 2.02 14.73 -28.76
N ARG A 32 1.82 13.89 -29.79
CA ARG A 32 2.75 12.84 -30.17
C ARG A 32 4.07 13.47 -30.60
N ARG A 33 5.08 13.44 -29.73
CA ARG A 33 6.47 13.56 -30.16
C ARG A 33 6.99 12.17 -30.50
N GLN A 34 7.12 11.89 -31.80
CA GLN A 34 7.98 10.81 -32.29
C GLN A 34 9.41 11.11 -31.83
N ILE A 35 10.00 10.23 -31.01
CA ILE A 35 11.42 10.29 -30.66
C ILE A 35 12.16 9.33 -31.59
N SER A 36 12.90 9.89 -32.54
CA SER A 36 13.84 9.16 -33.37
C SER A 36 15.14 8.93 -32.58
N LEU A 37 15.52 7.66 -32.42
CA LEU A 37 16.81 7.27 -31.85
C LEU A 37 17.90 7.50 -32.91
N ARG A 38 18.73 8.53 -32.71
CA ARG A 38 20.06 8.61 -33.35
C ARG A 38 21.14 8.64 -32.28
N ALA A 39 21.92 7.57 -32.23
CA ALA A 39 23.13 7.43 -31.45
C ALA A 39 24.17 8.49 -31.82
N ARG A 40 24.79 9.13 -30.83
CA ARG A 40 26.04 9.88 -31.00
C ARG A 40 27.11 9.35 -30.04
N ARG A 41 28.22 8.89 -30.61
CA ARG A 41 29.46 8.49 -29.94
C ARG A 41 30.19 9.73 -29.35
N PRO A 42 31.03 9.57 -28.31
CA PRO A 42 31.76 10.68 -27.71
C PRO A 42 33.06 10.99 -28.48
N LYS A 43 33.46 12.26 -28.51
CA LYS A 43 34.82 12.69 -28.85
C LYS A 43 35.48 13.37 -27.66
N SER A 44 36.72 12.94 -27.45
CA SER A 44 37.74 13.34 -26.48
C SER A 44 38.34 14.72 -26.74
N ARG A 45 38.85 15.37 -25.66
CA ARG A 45 40.26 15.79 -25.40
C ARG A 45 40.41 17.18 -24.73
N VAL A 46 41.21 17.18 -23.64
CA VAL A 46 42.32 18.11 -23.26
C VAL A 46 41.95 19.59 -22.99
N GLY A 47 42.42 20.29 -21.94
CA GLY A 47 43.32 19.99 -20.83
C GLY A 47 43.74 21.29 -20.10
N ARG A 48 44.57 21.13 -19.03
CA ARG A 48 45.41 22.14 -18.33
C ARG A 48 44.66 23.21 -17.50
N SER A 49 45.12 23.71 -16.35
CA SER A 49 46.40 23.63 -15.60
C SER A 49 46.22 24.23 -14.19
N LEU A 50 46.86 23.62 -13.18
CA LEU A 50 47.21 24.23 -11.89
C LEU A 50 48.41 25.20 -12.05
N PRO A 51 48.65 26.13 -11.11
CA PRO A 51 49.84 26.04 -10.23
C PRO A 51 49.61 26.71 -8.81
N PRO A 52 50.62 27.03 -7.96
CA PRO A 52 51.05 26.14 -6.86
C PRO A 52 51.49 26.81 -5.51
N ARG A 53 51.98 25.97 -4.56
CA ARG A 53 52.96 26.23 -3.43
C ARG A 53 52.45 27.01 -2.19
N ALA A 54 52.94 26.82 -0.95
CA ALA A 54 54.16 26.22 -0.35
C ALA A 54 53.88 25.80 1.13
N ALA A 55 54.55 24.77 1.70
CA ALA A 55 55.64 24.80 2.73
C ALA A 55 55.17 25.17 4.18
N ALA A 56 55.64 24.66 5.33
CA ALA A 56 56.81 23.86 5.75
C ALA A 56 56.66 23.37 7.23
N SER A 57 57.68 22.61 7.68
CA SER A 57 58.17 22.34 9.07
C SER A 57 57.47 21.23 9.88
N THR A 58 58.11 20.12 10.29
CA THR A 58 59.30 19.78 11.12
C THR A 58 59.14 19.91 12.65
N ARG A 59 59.24 18.75 13.35
CA ARG A 59 59.94 18.43 14.64
C ARG A 59 59.54 16.99 15.07
N ARG A 60 60.45 15.99 15.13
CA ARG A 60 61.28 15.52 16.30
C ARG A 60 60.48 15.50 17.62
N SER A 61 60.45 14.48 18.49
CA SER A 61 61.41 13.43 18.91
C SER A 61 60.73 12.58 20.02
N GLN A 62 60.92 11.26 20.19
CA GLN A 62 61.71 10.52 21.23
C GLN A 62 61.00 9.15 21.39
N GLN A 63 61.60 7.98 21.13
CA GLN A 63 62.52 7.14 21.94
C GLN A 63 62.11 6.81 23.39
N ARG A 64 61.75 5.54 23.64
CA ARG A 64 62.13 4.61 24.73
C ARG A 64 61.28 3.33 24.57
N SER A 65 61.75 2.15 24.15
CA SER A 65 62.77 1.20 24.65
C SER A 65 62.37 0.39 25.89
N GLY A 66 62.28 -0.94 25.73
CA GLY A 66 62.25 -1.99 26.76
C GLY A 66 61.37 -3.17 26.31
N ARG A 67 61.84 -4.21 25.59
CA ARG A 67 62.55 -5.45 26.05
C ARG A 67 61.90 -6.08 27.30
N ARG A 68 61.67 -7.40 27.45
CA ARG A 68 61.84 -8.64 26.66
C ARG A 68 61.31 -9.82 27.54
N LYS A 69 61.18 -11.02 26.93
CA LYS A 69 61.04 -12.42 27.47
C LYS A 69 59.60 -12.95 27.44
N GLU A 70 59.20 -13.89 26.57
CA GLU A 70 59.62 -15.29 26.32
C GLU A 70 59.41 -16.25 27.49
N ASN A 71 58.42 -17.15 27.32
CA ASN A 71 58.44 -18.63 27.36
C ASN A 71 56.96 -19.09 27.22
N GLY A 72 56.56 -19.93 26.25
CA GLY A 72 56.72 -21.40 26.21
C GLY A 72 55.60 -22.03 27.06
N ASP A 73 54.74 -22.97 26.67
CA ASP A 73 54.61 -23.89 25.54
C ASP A 73 53.14 -24.41 25.50
N GLU A 74 52.77 -24.99 24.35
CA GLU A 74 51.81 -26.09 24.14
C GLU A 74 50.46 -26.09 24.88
N ASP A 75 49.35 -26.01 24.11
CA ASP A 75 48.53 -27.22 23.94
C ASP A 75 47.66 -27.17 22.68
N THR A 76 47.64 -28.31 22.00
CA THR A 76 46.91 -28.60 20.77
C THR A 76 45.50 -29.13 21.07
N ALA A 77 44.63 -29.07 20.05
CA ALA A 77 43.32 -29.72 19.95
C ALA A 77 42.10 -28.98 20.53
N ALA A 78 41.41 -28.20 19.68
CA ALA A 78 39.94 -28.14 19.61
C ALA A 78 39.52 -27.24 18.43
N THR A 79 39.97 -27.60 17.22
CA THR A 79 39.28 -27.21 15.99
C THR A 79 38.26 -28.33 15.72
N GLU A 80 37.03 -27.98 15.32
CA GLU A 80 35.94 -28.91 14.94
C GLU A 80 34.91 -29.32 15.99
N GLU A 81 34.42 -28.42 16.86
CA GLU A 81 33.12 -28.66 17.51
C GLU A 81 32.50 -27.38 18.09
N ARG A 82 32.09 -26.43 17.23
CA ARG A 82 31.22 -25.30 17.60
C ARG A 82 30.55 -24.62 16.39
N ARG A 83 30.23 -25.43 15.37
CA ARG A 83 29.42 -25.05 14.21
C ARG A 83 28.10 -25.82 14.20
N SER A 84 27.31 -25.68 15.25
CA SER A 84 25.88 -25.96 15.23
C SER A 84 25.28 -25.45 16.53
N GLN A 85 24.08 -24.86 16.46
CA GLN A 85 23.35 -24.18 17.55
C GLN A 85 23.92 -22.78 17.85
N THR A 86 23.25 -21.66 17.57
CA THR A 86 21.82 -21.38 17.69
C THR A 86 21.46 -20.24 16.75
N ALA A 87 20.52 -20.49 15.82
CA ALA A 87 19.82 -19.43 15.11
C ALA A 87 18.94 -18.68 16.12
N ALA A 88 19.47 -17.61 16.68
CA ALA A 88 18.69 -16.69 17.51
C ALA A 88 17.95 -15.73 16.59
N THR A 89 16.62 -15.86 16.57
CA THR A 89 15.69 -14.89 15.99
C THR A 89 16.03 -13.50 16.52
N VAL A 90 16.42 -12.58 15.64
CA VAL A 90 16.70 -11.19 15.99
C VAL A 90 15.37 -10.49 16.30
N LYS A 91 14.85 -10.63 17.52
CA LYS A 91 13.86 -9.70 18.06
C LYS A 91 14.61 -8.43 18.44
N GLY A 92 14.51 -7.41 17.58
CA GLY A 92 15.09 -6.09 17.82
C GLY A 92 14.65 -5.53 19.18
N ALA A 93 15.55 -4.80 19.84
CA ALA A 93 15.28 -4.18 21.14
C ALA A 93 13.96 -3.38 21.12
N PRO A 94 13.19 -3.35 22.22
CA PRO A 94 11.93 -2.61 22.28
C PRO A 94 12.19 -1.13 22.01
N LEU A 95 11.65 -0.64 20.90
CA LEU A 95 11.72 0.74 20.48
C LEU A 95 11.13 1.67 21.56
N PRO A 96 11.71 2.86 21.82
CA PRO A 96 11.18 3.81 22.79
C PRO A 96 9.70 4.14 22.52
N ARG A 97 8.94 4.47 23.58
CA ARG A 97 7.47 4.72 23.55
C ARG A 97 6.99 5.78 22.55
N THR A 98 7.90 6.57 21.98
CA THR A 98 7.62 7.60 20.97
C THR A 98 7.81 7.12 19.53
N GLN A 99 8.60 6.07 19.32
CA GLN A 99 8.83 5.45 18.00
C GLN A 99 7.75 4.42 17.69
N VAL A 100 7.47 4.21 16.42
CA VAL A 100 6.58 3.17 15.89
C VAL A 100 7.30 2.46 14.75
N ASP A 101 6.86 1.28 14.37
CA ASP A 101 7.41 0.57 13.22
C ASP A 101 6.85 1.15 11.91
N VAL A 102 5.54 1.40 11.85
CA VAL A 102 4.85 1.87 10.64
C VAL A 102 4.03 3.11 10.92
N VAL A 103 4.15 4.12 10.07
CA VAL A 103 3.21 5.24 10.01
C VAL A 103 2.38 5.11 8.75
N GLY A 104 1.07 5.18 8.87
CA GLY A 104 0.16 5.25 7.73
C GLY A 104 -0.49 6.63 7.63
N LEU A 105 -0.57 7.17 6.42
CA LEU A 105 -1.32 8.38 6.09
C LEU A 105 -2.27 8.09 4.92
N GLY A 106 -3.57 8.18 5.17
CA GLY A 106 -4.58 7.93 4.15
C GLY A 106 -5.97 7.63 4.70
N LEU A 107 -6.77 6.93 3.89
CA LEU A 107 -8.17 6.61 4.06
C LEU A 107 -8.44 5.76 5.31
N ASN A 108 -9.58 6.06 5.92
CA ASN A 108 -10.17 5.34 7.05
C ASN A 108 -11.69 5.44 6.90
N ALA A 109 -12.32 4.31 6.62
CA ALA A 109 -13.70 4.27 6.16
C ALA A 109 -14.52 3.27 6.98
N THR A 110 -15.78 3.62 7.23
CA THR A 110 -16.76 2.67 7.78
C THR A 110 -17.53 2.04 6.64
N ASP A 111 -17.44 0.72 6.53
CA ASP A 111 -18.07 -0.02 5.47
C ASP A 111 -19.38 -0.63 5.95
N THR A 112 -20.46 -0.40 5.21
CA THR A 112 -21.76 -1.05 5.40
C THR A 112 -21.91 -2.10 4.32
N VAL A 113 -21.77 -3.36 4.71
CA VAL A 113 -21.89 -4.50 3.79
C VAL A 113 -23.34 -4.97 3.78
N LEU A 114 -23.93 -4.99 2.59
CA LEU A 114 -25.26 -5.50 2.30
C LEU A 114 -25.11 -6.77 1.46
N VAL A 115 -25.43 -7.92 2.04
CA VAL A 115 -25.43 -9.19 1.31
C VAL A 115 -26.79 -9.36 0.65
N VAL A 116 -26.82 -9.53 -0.66
CA VAL A 116 -28.04 -9.78 -1.45
C VAL A 116 -27.93 -11.10 -2.19
N ARG A 117 -29.07 -11.71 -2.52
CA ARG A 117 -29.08 -12.98 -3.26
C ARG A 117 -28.54 -12.82 -4.68
N GLU A 118 -28.93 -11.72 -5.33
CA GLU A 118 -28.51 -11.33 -6.68
C GLU A 118 -28.56 -9.81 -6.75
N PHE A 119 -27.60 -9.17 -7.44
CA PHE A 119 -27.61 -7.72 -7.59
C PHE A 119 -28.85 -7.26 -8.38
N PRO A 120 -29.64 -6.29 -7.88
CA PRO A 120 -30.88 -5.91 -8.55
C PRO A 120 -30.60 -5.21 -9.88
N ALA A 121 -31.42 -5.52 -10.89
CA ALA A 121 -31.47 -4.73 -12.12
C ALA A 121 -31.90 -3.27 -11.85
N LEU A 122 -31.59 -2.36 -12.77
CA LEU A 122 -32.01 -0.95 -12.67
C LEU A 122 -33.54 -0.83 -12.51
N GLY A 123 -33.97 -0.06 -11.50
CA GLY A 123 -35.39 0.07 -11.13
C GLY A 123 -35.98 -1.13 -10.38
N GLY A 124 -35.18 -2.18 -10.14
CA GLY A 124 -35.54 -3.34 -9.34
C GLY A 124 -35.48 -3.09 -7.84
N LYS A 125 -35.92 -4.10 -7.07
CA LYS A 125 -35.80 -4.15 -5.62
C LYS A 125 -35.31 -5.53 -5.22
N GLU A 126 -34.44 -5.60 -4.23
CA GLU A 126 -33.94 -6.85 -3.67
C GLU A 126 -33.98 -6.81 -2.14
N ARG A 127 -34.26 -7.95 -1.51
CA ARG A 127 -34.25 -8.05 -0.05
C ARG A 127 -32.81 -8.28 0.40
N VAL A 128 -32.33 -7.44 1.30
CA VAL A 128 -31.03 -7.66 1.94
C VAL A 128 -31.10 -8.91 2.82
N ALA A 129 -30.20 -9.86 2.58
CA ALA A 129 -30.07 -11.10 3.32
C ALA A 129 -29.32 -10.89 4.65
N ALA A 130 -28.29 -10.04 4.64
CA ALA A 130 -27.54 -9.66 5.83
C ALA A 130 -27.00 -8.22 5.72
N VAL A 131 -26.93 -7.52 6.85
CA VAL A 131 -26.32 -6.20 6.97
C VAL A 131 -25.22 -6.29 8.01
N SER A 132 -24.05 -5.74 7.71
CA SER A 132 -22.95 -5.63 8.66
C SER A 132 -22.27 -4.27 8.55
N GLN A 133 -22.01 -3.62 9.68
CA GLN A 133 -21.18 -2.43 9.74
C GLN A 133 -19.78 -2.81 10.21
N GLN A 134 -18.79 -2.43 9.43
CA GLN A 134 -17.42 -2.92 9.52
C GLN A 134 -16.42 -1.77 9.50
N ALA A 135 -15.28 -1.99 10.14
CA ALA A 135 -14.17 -1.05 10.06
C ALA A 135 -13.30 -1.41 8.85
N GLY A 136 -13.08 -0.44 7.96
CA GLY A 136 -12.29 -0.62 6.75
C GLY A 136 -11.46 0.63 6.44
N GLY A 137 -11.31 0.95 5.17
CA GLY A 137 -10.40 2.00 4.70
C GLY A 137 -8.96 1.52 4.57
N GLN A 138 -8.39 1.85 3.42
CA GLN A 138 -7.17 1.25 2.87
C GLN A 138 -5.99 1.25 3.86
N VAL A 139 -5.54 2.45 4.25
CA VAL A 139 -4.41 2.61 5.18
C VAL A 139 -4.77 2.08 6.57
N ALA A 140 -5.98 2.32 7.05
CA ALA A 140 -6.39 1.87 8.38
C ALA A 140 -6.36 0.34 8.50
N THR A 141 -6.82 -0.39 7.49
CA THR A 141 -6.76 -1.85 7.43
C THR A 141 -5.32 -2.36 7.34
N ALA A 142 -4.46 -1.78 6.50
CA ALA A 142 -3.05 -2.17 6.41
C ALA A 142 -2.30 -1.99 7.75
N LEU A 143 -2.59 -0.91 8.49
CA LEU A 143 -2.01 -0.70 9.82
C LEU A 143 -2.52 -1.71 10.85
N VAL A 144 -3.80 -2.08 10.82
CA VAL A 144 -4.34 -3.13 11.71
C VAL A 144 -3.68 -4.48 11.41
N THR A 145 -3.45 -4.81 10.14
CA THR A 145 -2.71 -6.02 9.77
C THR A 145 -1.29 -5.99 10.34
N CYS A 146 -0.55 -4.90 10.16
CA CYS A 146 0.77 -4.73 10.77
C CYS A 146 0.71 -4.89 12.31
N GLN A 147 -0.31 -4.31 12.94
CA GLN A 147 -0.50 -4.32 14.38
C GLN A 147 -0.73 -5.74 14.93
N ARG A 148 -1.56 -6.54 14.24
CA ARG A 148 -1.83 -7.94 14.59
C ARG A 148 -0.65 -8.87 14.33
N LEU A 149 0.22 -8.52 13.37
CA LEU A 149 1.50 -9.19 13.12
C LEU A 149 2.61 -8.75 14.10
N GLY A 150 2.28 -7.91 15.09
CA GLY A 150 3.20 -7.55 16.18
C GLY A 150 4.02 -6.28 15.94
N LEU A 151 3.79 -5.55 14.85
CA LEU A 151 4.38 -4.22 14.65
C LEU A 151 3.62 -3.16 15.45
N ARG A 152 4.28 -2.07 15.81
CA ARG A 152 3.63 -0.91 16.42
C ARG A 152 3.31 0.10 15.32
N THR A 153 2.06 0.53 15.24
CA THR A 153 1.60 1.39 14.15
C THR A 153 1.08 2.73 14.62
N ARG A 154 1.11 3.72 13.73
CA ARG A 154 0.51 5.04 13.93
C ARG A 154 -0.32 5.44 12.73
N TYR A 155 -1.53 5.90 12.99
CA TYR A 155 -2.42 6.43 11.96
C TYR A 155 -2.43 7.96 11.96
N ILE A 156 -2.17 8.55 10.79
CA ILE A 156 -2.32 9.98 10.52
C ILE A 156 -3.49 10.14 9.56
N GLY A 157 -4.52 10.85 10.00
CA GLY A 157 -5.73 11.03 9.21
C GLY A 157 -6.80 11.77 9.98
N LYS A 158 -8.01 11.80 9.42
CA LYS A 158 -9.15 12.50 10.01
C LYS A 158 -10.40 11.64 9.97
N VAL A 159 -11.23 11.81 10.99
CA VAL A 159 -12.60 11.31 11.04
C VAL A 159 -13.56 12.45 11.36
N GLY A 160 -14.85 12.26 11.09
CA GLY A 160 -15.91 13.14 11.55
C GLY A 160 -16.18 12.99 13.06
N ASP A 161 -16.95 13.91 13.63
CA ASP A 161 -17.48 13.83 15.00
C ASP A 161 -18.78 13.02 15.11
N ASP A 162 -19.14 12.29 14.05
CA ASP A 162 -20.31 11.42 13.96
C ASP A 162 -20.09 10.04 14.60
N ALA A 163 -21.12 9.19 14.54
CA ALA A 163 -21.08 7.85 15.11
C ALA A 163 -20.05 6.95 14.40
N ALA A 164 -19.92 7.08 13.07
CA ALA A 164 -18.94 6.35 12.28
C ALA A 164 -17.49 6.72 12.68
N GLY A 165 -17.22 8.00 12.94
CA GLY A 165 -15.90 8.45 13.39
C GLY A 165 -15.54 7.91 14.76
N ARG A 166 -16.50 7.92 15.71
CA ARG A 166 -16.32 7.27 17.02
C ARG A 166 -16.07 5.77 16.89
N PHE A 167 -16.81 5.09 16.01
CA PHE A 167 -16.62 3.67 15.72
C PHE A 167 -15.21 3.38 15.18
N GLN A 168 -14.72 4.14 14.21
CA GLN A 168 -13.37 3.96 13.67
C GLN A 168 -12.26 4.20 14.69
N LEU A 169 -12.35 5.28 15.47
CA LEU A 169 -11.36 5.55 16.52
C LEU A 169 -11.37 4.47 17.60
N ALA A 170 -12.55 3.96 17.97
CA ALA A 170 -12.66 2.85 18.90
C ALA A 170 -12.07 1.56 18.32
N SER A 171 -12.30 1.27 17.04
CA SER A 171 -11.72 0.11 16.34
C SER A 171 -10.19 0.17 16.34
N LEU A 172 -9.60 1.27 15.89
CA LEU A 172 -8.14 1.42 15.86
C LEU A 172 -7.51 1.40 17.26
N ARG A 173 -8.18 1.99 18.26
CA ARG A 173 -7.71 1.96 19.66
C ARG A 173 -7.70 0.55 20.24
N ARG A 174 -8.70 -0.29 19.92
CA ARG A 174 -8.74 -1.69 20.39
C ARG A 174 -7.57 -2.52 19.83
N GLU A 175 -7.15 -2.24 18.61
CA GLU A 175 -5.99 -2.90 18.00
C GLU A 175 -4.67 -2.37 18.59
N GLY A 176 -4.67 -1.22 19.27
CA GLY A 176 -3.46 -0.62 19.84
C GLY A 176 -2.73 0.35 18.90
N VAL A 177 -3.38 0.79 17.81
CA VAL A 177 -2.83 1.79 16.88
C VAL A 177 -2.66 3.13 17.58
N ASP A 178 -1.51 3.79 17.39
CA ASP A 178 -1.26 5.14 17.90
C ASP A 178 -2.05 6.19 17.13
N LEU A 179 -3.01 6.83 17.83
CA LEU A 179 -3.92 7.83 17.29
C LEU A 179 -3.58 9.28 17.68
N ARG A 180 -2.40 9.55 18.25
CA ARG A 180 -2.01 10.91 18.70
C ARG A 180 -2.03 11.97 17.60
N TYR A 181 -1.92 11.55 16.34
CA TYR A 181 -1.91 12.40 15.16
C TYR A 181 -3.16 12.27 14.30
N THR A 182 -4.19 11.56 14.80
CA THR A 182 -5.51 11.49 14.20
C THR A 182 -6.38 12.65 14.70
N ARG A 183 -7.13 13.30 13.82
CA ARG A 183 -8.00 14.44 14.18
C ARG A 183 -9.47 14.12 14.00
N VAL A 184 -10.29 14.68 14.88
CA VAL A 184 -11.75 14.70 14.73
C VAL A 184 -12.14 16.05 14.13
N VAL A 185 -12.91 16.04 13.04
CA VAL A 185 -13.36 17.25 12.34
C VAL A 185 -14.82 17.50 12.67
N ARG A 186 -15.09 18.59 13.39
CA ARG A 186 -16.45 18.96 13.80
C ARG A 186 -17.35 19.21 12.59
N GLY A 187 -18.52 18.58 12.59
CA GLY A 187 -19.55 18.76 11.57
C GLY A 187 -19.24 18.14 10.21
N ALA A 188 -18.18 17.33 10.10
CA ALA A 188 -17.86 16.55 8.91
C ALA A 188 -18.40 15.11 9.06
N ALA A 189 -18.89 14.54 7.96
CA ALA A 189 -19.25 13.12 7.94
C ALA A 189 -17.96 12.27 7.78
N THR A 190 -17.83 11.22 8.59
CA THR A 190 -16.77 10.22 8.41
C THR A 190 -16.95 9.52 7.08
N GLN A 191 -15.84 9.22 6.39
CA GLN A 191 -15.88 8.46 5.15
C GLN A 191 -16.62 7.13 5.34
N PHE A 192 -17.45 6.78 4.37
CA PHE A 192 -18.18 5.52 4.36
C PHE A 192 -18.10 4.83 3.01
N GLY A 193 -18.24 3.51 3.04
CA GLY A 193 -18.58 2.68 1.91
C GLY A 193 -19.89 1.95 2.17
N THR A 194 -20.74 1.83 1.16
CA THR A 194 -21.88 0.91 1.12
C THR A 194 -21.56 -0.12 0.06
N ILE A 195 -21.31 -1.35 0.51
CA ILE A 195 -20.82 -2.45 -0.31
C ILE A 195 -21.95 -3.44 -0.47
N ILE A 196 -22.39 -3.66 -1.71
CA ILE A 196 -23.38 -4.69 -2.02
C ILE A 196 -22.62 -5.91 -2.50
N VAL A 197 -22.77 -7.03 -1.79
CA VAL A 197 -22.18 -8.32 -2.14
C VAL A 197 -23.27 -9.21 -2.74
N ASP A 198 -23.05 -9.63 -3.98
CA ASP A 198 -23.94 -10.53 -4.71
C ASP A 198 -23.57 -11.99 -4.38
N GLN A 199 -24.45 -12.73 -3.70
CA GLN A 199 -24.21 -14.13 -3.34
C GLN A 199 -24.12 -15.08 -4.54
N LYS A 200 -24.76 -14.75 -5.66
CA LYS A 200 -24.77 -15.59 -6.87
C LYS A 200 -23.42 -15.59 -7.56
N THR A 201 -22.74 -14.44 -7.57
CA THR A 201 -21.48 -14.25 -8.29
C THR A 201 -20.26 -14.15 -7.37
N GLY A 202 -20.45 -13.74 -6.11
CA GLY A 202 -19.38 -13.35 -5.19
C GLY A 202 -18.80 -11.96 -5.49
N GLU A 203 -19.29 -11.26 -6.52
CA GLU A 203 -18.84 -9.93 -6.89
C GLU A 203 -19.41 -8.86 -5.95
N ARG A 204 -18.73 -7.71 -5.90
CA ARG A 204 -19.15 -6.57 -5.08
C ARG A 204 -19.31 -5.30 -5.90
N THR A 205 -20.27 -4.47 -5.49
CA THR A 205 -20.41 -3.08 -5.95
C THR A 205 -20.23 -2.15 -4.75
N VAL A 206 -19.38 -1.13 -4.90
CA VAL A 206 -19.05 -0.19 -3.82
C VAL A 206 -19.57 1.20 -4.16
N PHE A 207 -20.44 1.74 -3.33
CA PHE A 207 -20.80 3.16 -3.29
C PHE A 207 -20.06 3.80 -2.14
N TRP A 208 -19.39 4.92 -2.34
CA TRP A 208 -18.63 5.55 -1.27
C TRP A 208 -18.69 7.06 -1.39
N ASP A 209 -18.48 7.73 -0.26
CA ASP A 209 -18.28 9.18 -0.23
C ASP A 209 -17.32 9.54 0.90
N ARG A 210 -16.63 10.68 0.74
CA ARG A 210 -15.70 11.24 1.70
C ARG A 210 -15.89 12.75 1.74
N ASP A 211 -16.27 13.25 2.92
CA ASP A 211 -16.34 14.69 3.15
C ASP A 211 -14.98 15.36 2.90
N ALA A 212 -14.95 16.37 2.02
CA ALA A 212 -13.73 17.06 1.63
C ALA A 212 -12.98 17.69 2.83
N ARG A 213 -13.68 18.00 3.94
CA ARG A 213 -13.07 18.53 5.17
C ARG A 213 -12.16 17.52 5.88
N LEU A 214 -12.30 16.23 5.57
CA LEU A 214 -11.42 15.17 6.07
C LEU A 214 -10.06 15.14 5.39
N ALA A 215 -9.86 15.87 4.28
CA ALA A 215 -8.57 15.95 3.61
C ALA A 215 -7.47 16.42 4.58
N VAL A 216 -6.40 15.63 4.73
CA VAL A 216 -5.23 16.03 5.51
C VAL A 216 -4.48 17.10 4.72
N ARG A 217 -4.26 18.27 5.33
CA ARG A 217 -3.48 19.34 4.71
C ARG A 217 -2.01 19.19 5.06
N PRO A 218 -1.08 19.59 4.18
CA PRO A 218 0.35 19.54 4.46
C PRO A 218 0.75 20.29 5.74
N SER A 219 0.06 21.38 6.09
CA SER A 219 0.31 22.16 7.31
C SER A 219 -0.07 21.45 8.60
N GLU A 220 -0.86 20.37 8.53
CA GLU A 220 -1.37 19.63 9.67
C GLU A 220 -0.46 18.46 10.08
N LEU A 221 0.51 18.12 9.22
CA LEU A 221 1.46 17.05 9.46
C LEU A 221 2.58 17.49 10.41
N ALA A 222 3.02 16.58 11.27
CA ALA A 222 4.16 16.77 12.14
C ALA A 222 5.35 15.93 11.66
N ARG A 223 6.49 16.57 11.39
CA ARG A 223 7.69 15.90 10.88
C ARG A 223 8.17 14.78 11.80
N GLN A 224 8.16 14.99 13.12
CA GLN A 224 8.58 13.95 14.08
C GLN A 224 7.66 12.72 14.07
N ALA A 225 6.39 12.88 13.67
CA ALA A 225 5.44 11.76 13.63
C ALA A 225 5.82 10.75 12.55
N ILE A 226 6.41 11.23 11.45
CA ILE A 226 6.80 10.44 10.28
C ILE A 226 8.25 9.95 10.42
N GLY A 227 9.17 10.83 10.83
CA GLY A 227 10.59 10.49 10.97
C GLY A 227 10.91 9.52 12.10
N SER A 228 9.96 9.21 12.98
CA SER A 228 10.13 8.23 14.07
C SER A 228 9.73 6.80 13.69
N ALA A 229 9.48 6.53 12.40
CA ALA A 229 9.01 5.26 11.89
C ALA A 229 10.10 4.48 11.15
N ARG A 230 9.89 3.19 10.95
CA ARG A 230 10.74 2.34 10.10
C ARG A 230 10.20 2.21 8.67
N ALA A 231 8.92 2.51 8.45
CA ALA A 231 8.29 2.64 7.15
C ALA A 231 7.16 3.68 7.17
N LEU A 232 6.95 4.35 6.04
CA LEU A 232 5.77 5.18 5.76
C LEU A 232 4.89 4.48 4.73
N HIS A 233 3.61 4.27 5.04
CA HIS A 233 2.61 3.71 4.15
C HIS A 233 1.61 4.78 3.69
N LEU A 234 1.33 4.83 2.38
CA LEU A 234 0.48 5.83 1.73
C LEU A 234 -0.48 5.19 0.72
N ASP A 235 -1.68 5.74 0.61
CA ASP A 235 -2.65 5.39 -0.46
C ASP A 235 -2.76 6.44 -1.58
N GLY A 236 -2.11 7.57 -1.40
CA GLY A 236 -2.14 8.68 -2.38
C GLY A 236 -3.41 9.53 -2.37
N CYS A 237 -4.39 9.32 -1.48
CA CYS A 237 -5.63 10.09 -1.46
C CYS A 237 -5.41 11.59 -1.22
N ASP A 238 -4.74 11.92 -0.11
CA ASP A 238 -4.43 13.31 0.23
C ASP A 238 -3.07 13.71 -0.36
N VAL A 239 -2.99 13.74 -1.70
CA VAL A 239 -1.75 13.86 -2.52
C VAL A 239 -0.73 14.86 -1.98
N GLU A 240 -1.13 16.11 -1.67
CA GLU A 240 -0.19 17.14 -1.21
C GLU A 240 0.40 16.80 0.17
N ALA A 241 -0.39 16.22 1.07
CA ALA A 241 0.09 15.75 2.36
C ALA A 241 0.98 14.52 2.19
N SER A 242 0.60 13.58 1.32
CA SER A 242 1.41 12.40 0.96
C SER A 242 2.78 12.78 0.42
N ILE A 243 2.88 13.77 -0.48
CA ILE A 243 4.14 14.29 -1.02
C ILE A 243 5.02 14.87 0.10
N LYS A 244 4.44 15.68 0.99
CA LYS A 244 5.18 16.28 2.10
C LYS A 244 5.67 15.21 3.08
N ALA A 245 4.83 14.22 3.38
CA ALA A 245 5.17 13.11 4.25
C ALA A 245 6.29 12.23 3.66
N ALA A 246 6.15 11.82 2.40
CA ALA A 246 7.16 11.05 1.68
C ALA A 246 8.50 11.80 1.58
N GLY A 247 8.46 13.11 1.33
CA GLY A 247 9.67 13.95 1.34
C GLY A 247 10.36 14.01 2.71
N TRP A 248 9.60 14.02 3.81
CA TRP A 248 10.19 13.93 5.16
C TRP A 248 10.72 12.53 5.48
N ALA A 249 10.00 11.48 5.08
CA ALA A 249 10.41 10.09 5.26
C ALA A 249 11.76 9.83 4.57
N ARG A 250 11.89 10.20 3.29
CA ARG A 250 13.15 10.05 2.55
C ARG A 250 14.32 10.79 3.18
N ARG A 251 14.12 12.04 3.63
CA ARG A 251 15.16 12.80 4.35
C ARG A 251 15.58 12.17 5.68
N ALA A 252 14.71 11.34 6.26
CA ALA A 252 14.99 10.58 7.48
C ALA A 252 15.46 9.15 7.21
N GLY A 253 15.64 8.75 5.94
CA GLY A 253 15.98 7.37 5.57
C GLY A 253 14.85 6.36 5.75
N VAL A 254 13.61 6.82 5.94
CA VAL A 254 12.43 5.97 6.10
C VAL A 254 11.89 5.60 4.71
N PRO A 255 11.82 4.31 4.34
CA PRO A 255 11.25 3.88 3.07
C PRO A 255 9.77 4.21 2.96
N VAL A 256 9.34 4.56 1.75
CA VAL A 256 7.95 4.85 1.41
C VAL A 256 7.35 3.67 0.64
N VAL A 257 6.32 3.05 1.22
CA VAL A 257 5.50 1.99 0.62
C VAL A 257 4.17 2.58 0.21
N ALA A 258 3.81 2.47 -1.07
CA ALA A 258 2.57 3.02 -1.59
C ALA A 258 1.66 1.93 -2.14
N ASP A 259 0.40 1.99 -1.74
CA ASP A 259 -0.72 1.21 -2.25
C ASP A 259 -1.61 2.13 -3.08
N LEU A 260 -1.43 2.14 -4.39
CA LEU A 260 -2.16 3.04 -5.27
C LEU A 260 -3.26 2.28 -6.01
N ASP A 261 -4.51 2.60 -5.69
CA ASP A 261 -5.69 1.99 -6.32
C ASP A 261 -6.48 2.99 -7.18
N THR A 262 -6.67 4.22 -6.68
CA THR A 262 -7.40 5.28 -7.38
C THR A 262 -6.45 6.32 -7.98
N VAL A 263 -6.68 6.72 -9.23
CA VAL A 263 -5.92 7.80 -9.89
C VAL A 263 -6.42 9.17 -9.39
N TYR A 264 -5.84 9.64 -8.28
CA TYR A 264 -6.13 10.97 -7.75
C TYR A 264 -5.47 12.08 -8.57
N LYS A 265 -6.08 13.26 -8.56
CA LYS A 265 -5.53 14.45 -9.23
C LYS A 265 -4.14 14.78 -8.68
N LYS A 266 -3.15 14.88 -9.57
CA LYS A 266 -1.72 15.15 -9.27
C LYS A 266 -0.97 13.99 -8.60
N VAL A 267 -1.51 12.77 -8.57
CA VAL A 267 -0.86 11.61 -7.94
C VAL A 267 0.51 11.31 -8.56
N GLU A 268 0.73 11.65 -9.83
CA GLU A 268 2.00 11.48 -10.53
C GLU A 268 3.18 12.20 -9.84
N LYS A 269 2.89 13.27 -9.07
CA LYS A 269 3.90 14.01 -8.31
C LYS A 269 4.39 13.27 -7.06
N LEU A 270 3.67 12.25 -6.61
CA LEU A 270 4.06 11.40 -5.50
C LEU A 270 5.05 10.31 -5.94
N LEU A 271 4.94 9.84 -7.19
CA LEU A 271 5.71 8.71 -7.73
C LEU A 271 7.23 8.81 -7.53
N PRO A 272 7.89 9.97 -7.75
CA PRO A 272 9.32 10.09 -7.55
C PRO A 272 9.78 9.91 -6.09
N LEU A 273 8.85 9.88 -5.13
CA LEU A 273 9.13 9.77 -3.69
C LEU A 273 8.85 8.38 -3.13
N ILE A 274 8.34 7.46 -3.95
CA ILE A 274 7.99 6.10 -3.53
C ILE A 274 9.21 5.18 -3.71
N ASP A 275 9.47 4.33 -2.71
CA ASP A 275 10.52 3.31 -2.79
C ASP A 275 9.95 1.94 -3.17
N TYR A 276 8.77 1.59 -2.66
CA TYR A 276 8.05 0.35 -2.96
C TYR A 276 6.62 0.71 -3.41
N LEU A 277 6.35 0.58 -4.70
CA LEU A 277 5.00 0.72 -5.24
C LEU A 277 4.42 -0.67 -5.43
N ILE A 278 3.29 -0.96 -4.80
CA ILE A 278 2.44 -2.10 -5.15
C ILE A 278 1.06 -1.52 -5.45
N ALA A 279 0.70 -1.42 -6.72
CA ALA A 279 -0.57 -0.83 -7.13
C ALA A 279 -1.67 -1.90 -7.29
N SER A 280 -2.92 -1.48 -7.49
CA SER A 280 -3.91 -2.39 -8.08
C SER A 280 -3.66 -2.56 -9.58
N ALA A 281 -4.10 -3.70 -10.14
CA ALA A 281 -3.99 -3.98 -11.57
C ALA A 281 -4.65 -2.92 -12.46
N ASN A 282 -5.63 -2.17 -11.95
CA ASN A 282 -6.33 -1.13 -12.70
C ASN A 282 -5.65 0.24 -12.64
N PHE A 283 -4.89 0.51 -11.57
CA PHE A 283 -4.28 1.83 -11.36
C PHE A 283 -3.25 2.17 -12.43
N LEU A 284 -2.31 1.26 -12.67
CA LEU A 284 -1.18 1.56 -13.57
C LEU A 284 -1.63 1.73 -15.03
N PRO A 285 -2.47 0.86 -15.61
CA PRO A 285 -2.99 1.06 -16.96
C PRO A 285 -3.79 2.36 -17.10
N ALA A 286 -4.59 2.72 -16.10
CA ALA A 286 -5.34 3.98 -16.11
C ALA A 286 -4.41 5.21 -16.10
N MET A 287 -3.24 5.10 -15.46
CA MET A 287 -2.27 6.18 -15.35
C MET A 287 -1.32 6.28 -16.56
N THR A 288 -0.86 5.14 -17.09
CA THR A 288 0.15 5.08 -18.16
C THR A 288 -0.46 4.97 -19.56
N GLY A 289 -1.70 4.48 -19.68
CA GLY A 289 -2.34 4.13 -20.94
C GLY A 289 -1.80 2.82 -21.55
N ASP A 290 -1.17 1.98 -20.73
CA ASP A 290 -0.51 0.74 -21.14
C ASP A 290 -0.96 -0.43 -20.25
N ASP A 291 -1.45 -1.49 -20.86
CA ASP A 291 -2.03 -2.66 -20.20
C ASP A 291 -1.05 -3.83 -20.06
N ASP A 292 0.16 -3.74 -20.62
CA ASP A 292 1.20 -4.75 -20.42
C ASP A 292 1.84 -4.57 -19.03
N PRO A 293 1.59 -5.50 -18.08
CA PRO A 293 2.06 -5.34 -16.72
C PRO A 293 3.59 -5.36 -16.63
N PHE A 294 4.29 -6.11 -17.48
CA PHE A 294 5.76 -6.15 -17.44
C PHE A 294 6.34 -4.81 -17.88
N ARG A 295 5.91 -4.31 -19.04
CA ARG A 295 6.38 -3.04 -19.60
C ARG A 295 6.11 -1.86 -18.67
N VAL A 296 4.92 -1.82 -18.07
CA VAL A 296 4.53 -0.78 -17.13
C VAL A 296 5.37 -0.83 -15.86
N LEU A 297 5.59 -2.01 -15.26
CA LEU A 297 6.40 -2.14 -14.05
C LEU A 297 7.87 -1.75 -14.30
N ASP A 298 8.44 -2.11 -15.45
CA ASP A 298 9.78 -1.67 -15.86
C ASP A 298 9.87 -0.15 -16.04
N TYR A 299 8.89 0.45 -16.72
CA TYR A 299 8.81 1.90 -16.88
C TYR A 299 8.77 2.61 -15.52
N MET A 300 7.89 2.17 -14.61
CA MET A 300 7.73 2.77 -13.29
C MET A 300 9.01 2.66 -12.45
N ALA A 301 9.66 1.49 -12.45
CA ALA A 301 10.91 1.28 -11.75
C ALA A 301 12.04 2.17 -12.28
N ARG A 302 12.18 2.30 -13.61
CA ARG A 302 13.25 3.08 -14.24
C ARG A 302 13.04 4.58 -14.13
N GLU A 303 11.84 5.06 -14.46
CA GLU A 303 11.51 6.49 -14.48
C GLU A 303 11.61 7.10 -13.07
N TYR A 304 11.02 6.42 -12.08
CA TYR A 304 10.93 6.94 -10.73
C TYR A 304 11.98 6.38 -9.76
N LYS A 305 12.87 5.49 -10.25
CA LYS A 305 13.94 4.85 -9.46
C LYS A 305 13.39 4.11 -8.24
N MET A 306 12.25 3.46 -8.40
CA MET A 306 11.64 2.65 -7.34
C MET A 306 12.49 1.41 -7.09
N ARG A 307 12.61 1.00 -5.82
CA ARG A 307 13.31 -0.24 -5.45
C ARG A 307 12.48 -1.46 -5.87
N ALA A 308 11.17 -1.37 -5.67
CA ALA A 308 10.19 -2.33 -6.16
C ALA A 308 9.05 -1.58 -6.86
N SER A 309 8.67 -2.06 -8.04
CA SER A 309 7.43 -1.67 -8.70
C SER A 309 6.62 -2.93 -8.95
N GLY A 310 5.40 -3.00 -8.44
CA GLY A 310 4.53 -4.15 -8.57
C GLY A 310 3.05 -3.81 -8.62
N MET A 311 2.26 -4.86 -8.83
CA MET A 311 0.81 -4.78 -8.75
C MET A 311 0.21 -6.06 -8.17
N THR A 312 -0.89 -5.90 -7.45
CA THR A 312 -1.77 -7.01 -7.07
C THR A 312 -2.65 -7.40 -8.26
N LEU A 313 -2.91 -8.69 -8.41
CA LEU A 313 -3.59 -9.32 -9.55
C LEU A 313 -4.86 -10.07 -9.09
N GLY A 314 -5.44 -9.66 -7.96
CA GLY A 314 -6.59 -10.33 -7.35
C GLY A 314 -6.27 -11.80 -7.03
N ARG A 315 -7.12 -12.72 -7.50
CA ARG A 315 -6.93 -14.16 -7.28
C ARG A 315 -5.63 -14.71 -7.86
N ASP A 316 -5.07 -14.04 -8.87
CA ASP A 316 -3.84 -14.49 -9.54
C ASP A 316 -2.59 -14.12 -8.73
N GLY A 317 -2.72 -13.37 -7.62
CA GLY A 317 -1.63 -13.06 -6.69
C GLY A 317 -1.01 -11.69 -6.93
N ALA A 318 0.31 -11.63 -7.12
CA ALA A 318 1.04 -10.37 -7.32
C ALA A 318 2.24 -10.55 -8.27
N LEU A 319 2.53 -9.50 -9.04
CA LEU A 319 3.70 -9.40 -9.90
C LEU A 319 4.52 -8.18 -9.50
N VAL A 320 5.82 -8.36 -9.25
CA VAL A 320 6.73 -7.30 -8.81
C VAL A 320 8.04 -7.35 -9.56
N LEU A 321 8.49 -6.22 -10.09
CA LEU A 321 9.85 -6.02 -10.55
C LEU A 321 10.74 -5.65 -9.35
N TRP A 322 11.66 -6.53 -8.99
CA TRP A 322 12.59 -6.38 -7.86
C TRP A 322 14.01 -6.70 -8.32
N GLN A 323 14.95 -5.77 -8.09
CA GLN A 323 16.36 -5.93 -8.49
C GLN A 323 16.56 -6.35 -9.96
N GLY A 324 15.72 -5.81 -10.85
CA GLY A 324 15.77 -6.11 -12.29
C GLY A 324 15.20 -7.47 -12.69
N ARG A 325 14.51 -8.18 -11.78
CA ARG A 325 13.82 -9.45 -12.05
C ARG A 325 12.34 -9.36 -11.73
N TYR A 326 11.51 -9.94 -12.58
CA TYR A 326 10.11 -10.12 -12.28
C TYR A 326 9.93 -11.29 -11.31
N LEU A 327 9.21 -11.02 -10.23
CA LEU A 327 8.79 -11.99 -9.24
C LEU A 327 7.28 -12.10 -9.31
N TYR A 328 6.80 -13.23 -9.84
CA TYR A 328 5.40 -13.60 -9.78
C TYR A 328 5.16 -14.49 -8.56
N SER A 329 4.27 -14.06 -7.68
CA SER A 329 3.78 -14.86 -6.56
C SER A 329 2.30 -15.16 -6.80
N PRO A 330 1.92 -16.41 -7.10
CA PRO A 330 0.53 -16.77 -7.37
C PRO A 330 -0.32 -16.76 -6.09
N GLY A 331 -1.58 -16.34 -6.22
CA GLY A 331 -2.54 -16.33 -5.13
C GLY A 331 -2.93 -17.73 -4.67
N PHE A 332 -3.51 -17.84 -3.47
CA PHE A 332 -3.96 -19.12 -2.90
C PHE A 332 -5.41 -19.43 -3.24
N VAL A 333 -5.70 -20.71 -3.46
CA VAL A 333 -7.07 -21.21 -3.59
C VAL A 333 -7.69 -21.28 -2.19
N VAL A 334 -8.71 -20.46 -1.95
CA VAL A 334 -9.43 -20.37 -0.68
C VAL A 334 -10.93 -20.28 -0.91
N GLU A 335 -11.73 -20.70 0.07
CA GLU A 335 -13.18 -20.46 0.06
C GLU A 335 -13.45 -18.98 0.29
N THR A 336 -13.70 -18.25 -0.80
CA THR A 336 -13.85 -16.80 -0.77
C THR A 336 -15.26 -16.42 -0.31
N VAL A 337 -15.34 -15.67 0.79
CA VAL A 337 -16.57 -15.10 1.35
C VAL A 337 -16.70 -13.62 0.98
N ASP A 338 -15.62 -12.85 1.10
CA ASP A 338 -15.59 -11.42 0.81
C ASP A 338 -14.16 -10.96 0.49
N THR A 339 -13.95 -10.34 -0.66
CA THR A 339 -12.63 -9.86 -1.10
C THR A 339 -12.29 -8.44 -0.63
N THR A 340 -13.19 -7.80 0.12
CA THR A 340 -12.98 -6.46 0.67
C THR A 340 -11.75 -6.44 1.59
N GLY A 341 -10.88 -5.44 1.40
CA GLY A 341 -9.66 -5.26 2.20
C GLY A 341 -8.52 -6.24 1.89
N ALA A 342 -8.67 -7.17 0.94
CA ALA A 342 -7.61 -8.14 0.60
C ALA A 342 -6.31 -7.45 0.19
N GLY A 343 -6.39 -6.39 -0.62
CA GLY A 343 -5.25 -5.55 -1.00
C GLY A 343 -4.63 -4.85 0.22
N ASP A 344 -5.44 -4.26 1.09
CA ASP A 344 -4.95 -3.59 2.30
C ASP A 344 -4.21 -4.57 3.24
N VAL A 345 -4.74 -5.78 3.40
CA VAL A 345 -4.11 -6.85 4.19
C VAL A 345 -2.82 -7.32 3.52
N PHE A 346 -2.80 -7.46 2.19
CA PHE A 346 -1.57 -7.70 1.43
C PHE A 346 -0.51 -6.66 1.77
N HIS A 347 -0.85 -5.36 1.75
CA HIS A 347 0.11 -4.29 2.03
C HIS A 347 0.61 -4.30 3.48
N GLY A 348 -0.26 -4.56 4.44
CA GLY A 348 0.16 -4.72 5.83
C GLY A 348 1.14 -5.89 6.02
N ALA A 349 0.86 -7.02 5.39
CA ALA A 349 1.74 -8.19 5.40
C ALA A 349 3.05 -7.96 4.62
N PHE A 350 3.00 -7.19 3.53
CA PHE A 350 4.17 -6.79 2.75
C PHE A 350 5.12 -5.92 3.58
N ILE A 351 4.57 -4.93 4.30
CA ILE A 351 5.34 -4.07 5.20
C ILE A 351 5.93 -4.90 6.35
N TYR A 352 5.19 -5.87 6.88
CA TYR A 352 5.70 -6.81 7.87
C TYR A 352 6.91 -7.58 7.35
N GLY A 353 6.81 -8.27 6.21
CA GLY A 353 7.93 -9.00 5.61
C GLY A 353 9.13 -8.10 5.31
N LEU A 354 8.87 -6.90 4.78
CA LEU A 354 9.91 -5.89 4.52
C LEU A 354 10.67 -5.49 5.80
N LEU A 355 9.95 -5.20 6.89
CA LEU A 355 10.56 -4.81 8.16
C LEU A 355 11.18 -5.98 8.93
N SER A 356 10.75 -7.21 8.64
CA SER A 356 11.36 -8.44 9.15
C SER A 356 12.61 -8.85 8.36
N GLY A 357 12.95 -8.13 7.28
CA GLY A 357 14.14 -8.40 6.47
C GLY A 357 14.04 -9.67 5.63
N TRP A 358 12.82 -10.08 5.29
CA TRP A 358 12.59 -11.26 4.46
C TRP A 358 12.96 -11.02 3.00
N GLU A 359 13.28 -12.10 2.30
CA GLU A 359 13.42 -12.08 0.84
C GLU A 359 12.11 -11.63 0.18
N MET A 360 12.21 -10.92 -0.95
CA MET A 360 11.04 -10.36 -1.62
C MET A 360 10.04 -11.46 -2.03
N ALA A 361 10.52 -12.61 -2.52
CA ALA A 361 9.66 -13.73 -2.87
C ALA A 361 8.86 -14.26 -1.66
N ALA A 362 9.50 -14.39 -0.49
CA ALA A 362 8.83 -14.81 0.74
C ALA A 362 7.84 -13.75 1.25
N THR A 363 8.20 -12.47 1.13
CA THR A 363 7.33 -11.34 1.47
C THR A 363 6.06 -11.35 0.63
N LEU A 364 6.18 -11.53 -0.69
CA LEU A 364 5.02 -11.60 -1.59
C LEU A 364 4.15 -12.83 -1.31
N ASP A 365 4.78 -13.98 -1.06
CA ASP A 365 4.06 -15.21 -0.77
C ASP A 365 3.25 -15.13 0.53
N PHE A 366 3.87 -14.60 1.59
CA PHE A 366 3.19 -14.33 2.85
C PHE A 366 2.06 -13.30 2.69
N SER A 367 2.28 -12.25 1.90
CA SER A 367 1.28 -11.22 1.64
C SER A 367 0.07 -11.78 0.91
N ASN A 368 0.27 -12.64 -0.08
CA ASN A 368 -0.79 -13.38 -0.76
C ASN A 368 -1.54 -14.35 0.17
N ALA A 369 -0.82 -15.04 1.07
CA ALA A 369 -1.45 -15.93 2.05
C ALA A 369 -2.34 -15.16 3.02
N MET A 370 -1.84 -14.04 3.57
CA MET A 370 -2.61 -13.16 4.46
C MET A 370 -3.84 -12.56 3.76
N ALA A 371 -3.69 -12.11 2.51
CA ALA A 371 -4.82 -11.62 1.71
C ALA A 371 -5.87 -12.72 1.45
N GLY A 372 -5.43 -13.91 1.05
CA GLY A 372 -6.30 -15.07 0.84
C GLY A 372 -7.05 -15.49 2.10
N LEU A 373 -6.39 -15.53 3.26
CA LEU A 373 -7.04 -15.81 4.54
C LEU A 373 -8.04 -14.72 4.93
N ASN A 374 -7.75 -13.44 4.63
CA ASN A 374 -8.72 -12.39 4.87
C ASN A 374 -9.99 -12.60 4.04
N CYS A 375 -9.85 -13.10 2.82
CA CYS A 375 -10.98 -13.37 1.94
C CYS A 375 -11.94 -14.46 2.45
N THR A 376 -11.56 -15.27 3.44
CA THR A 376 -12.43 -16.35 3.98
C THR A 376 -13.41 -15.86 5.04
N ALA A 377 -13.47 -14.55 5.30
CA ALA A 377 -14.37 -13.96 6.30
C ALA A 377 -14.94 -12.63 5.78
N LEU A 378 -16.11 -12.25 6.31
CA LEU A 378 -16.83 -11.05 5.86
C LEU A 378 -16.12 -9.77 6.32
N GLY A 379 -15.88 -8.86 5.36
CA GLY A 379 -15.44 -7.49 5.52
C GLY A 379 -13.92 -7.25 5.59
N ALA A 380 -13.54 -5.98 5.48
CA ALA A 380 -12.17 -5.54 5.24
C ALA A 380 -11.10 -6.10 6.19
N ARG A 381 -11.50 -6.38 7.44
CA ARG A 381 -10.63 -6.84 8.53
C ARG A 381 -11.09 -8.16 9.14
N GLY A 382 -12.01 -8.86 8.47
CA GLY A 382 -12.73 -10.02 9.01
C GLY A 382 -11.84 -11.23 9.23
N GLY A 383 -10.88 -11.47 8.33
CA GLY A 383 -10.05 -12.67 8.32
C GLY A 383 -8.55 -12.40 8.46
N ILE A 384 -8.15 -11.25 9.03
CA ILE A 384 -6.73 -10.98 9.31
C ILE A 384 -6.21 -12.02 10.31
N ALA A 385 -5.49 -13.01 9.77
CA ALA A 385 -5.02 -14.20 10.48
C ALA A 385 -3.71 -13.95 11.24
N ALA A 386 -3.33 -14.89 12.09
CA ALA A 386 -1.99 -14.92 12.68
C ALA A 386 -0.94 -15.39 11.68
N GLU A 387 0.32 -14.98 11.88
CA GLU A 387 1.48 -15.37 11.06
C GLU A 387 1.55 -16.89 10.81
N ALA A 388 1.39 -17.69 11.87
CA ALA A 388 1.44 -19.16 11.78
C ALA A 388 0.36 -19.76 10.85
N GLN A 389 -0.81 -19.12 10.72
CA GLN A 389 -1.86 -19.58 9.82
C GLN A 389 -1.50 -19.27 8.35
N ALA A 390 -0.92 -18.10 8.09
CA ALA A 390 -0.39 -17.76 6.77
C ALA A 390 0.78 -18.68 6.38
N GLU A 391 1.70 -18.98 7.29
CA GLU A 391 2.79 -19.95 7.04
C GLU A 391 2.28 -21.38 6.79
N ALA A 392 1.18 -21.78 7.45
CA ALA A 392 0.53 -23.06 7.20
C ALA A 392 -0.07 -23.09 5.79
N LEU A 393 -0.73 -22.00 5.36
CA LEU A 393 -1.28 -21.87 4.02
C LEU A 393 -0.15 -21.84 2.96
N MET A 394 0.94 -21.13 3.20
CA MET A 394 2.09 -21.09 2.27
C MET A 394 2.68 -22.49 2.00
N ARG A 395 2.75 -23.34 3.04
CA ARG A 395 3.31 -24.70 2.93
C ARG A 395 2.38 -25.71 2.27
N ARG A 396 1.06 -25.56 2.46
CA ARG A 396 0.07 -26.62 2.14
C ARG A 396 -1.00 -26.19 1.14
N GLY A 397 -1.15 -24.90 0.90
CA GLY A 397 -2.20 -24.33 0.08
C GLY A 397 -1.97 -24.54 -1.40
N SER A 398 -3.03 -24.92 -2.12
CA SER A 398 -3.06 -24.88 -3.57
C SER A 398 -3.00 -23.43 -4.06
N ARG A 399 -2.44 -23.22 -5.26
CA ARG A 399 -2.22 -21.89 -5.83
C ARG A 399 -2.96 -21.70 -7.15
N HIS A 400 -3.53 -20.52 -7.34
CA HIS A 400 -4.04 -20.04 -8.63
C HIS A 400 -2.86 -19.56 -9.47
N VAL A 401 -2.31 -20.46 -10.29
CA VAL A 401 -1.17 -20.15 -11.15
C VAL A 401 -1.67 -19.67 -12.50
N ASN A 402 -1.41 -18.41 -12.82
CA ASN A 402 -1.67 -17.86 -14.14
C ASN A 402 -0.39 -17.96 -15.00
N PRO A 403 -0.42 -18.70 -16.14
CA PRO A 403 0.76 -18.90 -16.99
C PRO A 403 1.27 -17.60 -17.62
N ASN A 404 0.43 -16.57 -17.76
CA ASN A 404 0.81 -15.29 -18.36
C ASN A 404 1.87 -14.53 -17.56
N TYR A 405 2.07 -14.89 -16.28
CA TYR A 405 3.04 -14.25 -15.39
C TYR A 405 4.22 -15.15 -15.02
N LYS A 406 4.22 -16.41 -15.46
CA LYS A 406 5.07 -17.44 -14.86
C LYS A 406 6.54 -17.41 -15.32
N GLU A 407 6.87 -16.72 -16.41
CA GLU A 407 8.23 -16.64 -16.97
C GLU A 407 8.33 -15.49 -17.99
N GLN A 408 9.12 -14.46 -17.69
CA GLN A 408 9.83 -13.58 -18.65
C GLN A 408 11.23 -13.25 -18.14
#